data_AF-A0A1D2A3S6-F1
#
_entry.id   AF-A0A1D2A3S6-F1
#
_cell.length_a   1.000
_cell.length_b   1.000
_cell.length_c   1.000
_cell.angle_alpha   90.00
_cell.angle_beta   90.00
_cell.angle_gamma   90.00
#
_symmetry.space_group_name_H-M   'P 1'
#
loop_
_entity.id
_entity.type
_entity.pdbx_description
1 polymer ?
#
loop_
_entity_poly.entity_id
_entity_poly.type
_entity_poly.pdbx_seq_one_letter_code
_entity_poly.pdbx_strand_id
1 'polypeptide(L)'
;MDTQDGSAPSSSAGEDETACWICHEPDLPTRPLTRPCRCMPAHRTCLARWQLQSAGKAEEKMCRFCGADLPDWRGCWSTLPKADPVMTVAHDGQTHQVVVRPGLEGRAAFERTIREIFGLSENDTVSLTFGCALPQGVDTGAAGSDVTLSGWESFDAAVFCASLSAGQRQMRKAAAMAAADPAPVVGGAPASAPLRRPAASGLRRALGRCCDAILG
;
A
#
# COMPACT_ATOMS: atom_id res chain seq x y z
N MET A 1 54.39 41.87 20.89
CA MET A 1 53.58 41.33 21.99
C MET A 1 52.17 41.24 21.47
N ASP A 2 52.00 40.16 20.74
CA ASP A 2 50.88 39.75 19.94
C ASP A 2 49.83 39.11 20.83
N THR A 3 48.57 39.50 20.70
CA THR A 3 47.44 38.54 20.73
C THR A 3 46.23 39.19 20.04
N GLN A 4 45.99 38.83 18.78
CA GLN A 4 44.68 38.96 18.15
C GLN A 4 43.86 37.74 18.54
N ASP A 5 42.76 37.97 19.24
CA ASP A 5 41.80 36.96 19.65
C ASP A 5 40.94 36.56 18.44
N GLY A 6 41.30 35.43 17.83
CA GLY A 6 40.60 34.85 16.70
C GLY A 6 39.28 34.23 17.16
N SER A 7 38.20 35.00 17.08
CA SER A 7 36.84 34.46 17.17
C SER A 7 36.59 33.53 15.98
N ALA A 8 36.65 32.21 16.22
CA ALA A 8 36.22 31.20 15.28
C ALA A 8 34.69 31.30 15.09
N PRO A 9 34.17 31.30 13.85
CA PRO A 9 32.77 31.03 13.64
C PRO A 9 32.50 29.57 13.99
N SER A 10 31.79 29.34 15.09
CA SER A 10 31.21 28.06 15.46
C SER A 10 30.39 27.54 14.28
N SER A 11 30.96 26.58 13.56
CA SER A 11 30.32 25.94 12.42
C SER A 11 29.23 25.02 12.93
N SER A 12 28.01 25.53 13.04
CA SER A 12 26.79 24.73 13.22
C SER A 12 26.37 24.10 11.89
N ALA A 13 27.28 23.38 11.25
CA ALA A 13 27.04 22.64 10.02
C ALA A 13 26.97 21.15 10.35
N GLY A 14 25.81 20.52 10.16
CA GLY A 14 25.81 19.08 9.85
C GLY A 14 24.65 18.20 10.33
N GLU A 15 23.76 18.64 11.21
CA GLU A 15 22.75 17.71 11.77
C GLU A 15 21.54 17.50 10.83
N ASP A 16 21.06 18.56 10.17
CA ASP A 16 19.88 18.51 9.30
C ASP A 16 20.10 17.74 7.98
N GLU A 17 21.35 17.50 7.58
CA GLU A 17 21.66 16.78 6.33
C GLU A 17 21.62 15.25 6.47
N THR A 18 21.35 14.76 7.69
CA THR A 18 21.40 13.34 8.06
C THR A 18 20.04 12.76 8.43
N ALA A 19 18.95 13.51 8.21
CA ALA A 19 17.58 13.07 8.49
C ALA A 19 16.74 12.91 7.22
N CYS A 20 15.82 11.96 7.24
CA CYS A 20 14.83 11.77 6.19
C CYS A 20 13.86 12.96 6.13
N TRP A 21 13.73 13.60 4.97
CA TRP A 21 12.84 14.76 4.82
C TRP A 21 11.35 14.46 5.03
N ILE A 22 10.95 13.17 5.00
CA ILE A 22 9.54 12.73 5.10
C ILE A 22 9.18 12.37 6.53
N CYS A 23 10.00 11.56 7.21
CA CYS A 23 9.70 11.09 8.57
C CYS A 23 10.53 11.77 9.66
N HIS A 24 11.51 12.60 9.28
CA HIS A 24 12.45 13.27 10.19
C HIS A 24 13.31 12.32 11.04
N GLU A 25 13.35 11.02 10.70
CA GLU A 25 14.22 10.04 11.35
C GLU A 25 15.63 10.04 10.71
N PRO A 26 16.68 9.73 11.48
CA PRO A 26 18.06 9.76 11.00
C PRO A 26 18.38 8.62 10.02
N ASP A 27 19.54 8.75 9.38
CA ASP A 27 20.18 7.67 8.65
C ASP A 27 20.56 6.50 9.56
N LEU A 28 20.14 5.29 9.22
CA LEU A 28 20.44 4.08 9.98
C LEU A 28 20.87 2.97 9.03
N PRO A 29 21.82 2.08 9.43
CA PRO A 29 22.28 0.99 8.56
C PRO A 29 21.16 0.07 8.04
N THR A 30 20.09 -0.08 8.81
CA THR A 30 18.92 -0.90 8.44
C THR A 30 17.93 -0.17 7.53
N ARG A 31 17.98 1.16 7.49
CA ARG A 31 17.13 2.02 6.66
C ARG A 31 17.97 3.20 6.19
N PRO A 32 18.87 2.99 5.22
CA PRO A 32 19.78 4.03 4.79
C PRO A 32 19.04 5.15 4.06
N LEU A 33 19.50 6.39 4.24
CA LEU A 33 19.07 7.52 3.43
C LEU A 33 19.58 7.38 2.00
N THR A 34 18.69 7.64 1.07
CA THR A 34 19.00 7.72 -0.36
C THR A 34 18.83 9.15 -0.83
N ARG A 35 19.66 9.57 -1.80
CA ARG A 35 19.57 10.89 -2.43
C ARG A 35 19.23 10.70 -3.91
N PRO A 36 17.95 10.53 -4.27
CA PRO A 36 17.54 10.43 -5.68
C PRO A 36 17.86 11.71 -6.45
N CYS A 37 17.96 12.84 -5.75
CA CYS A 37 18.43 14.12 -6.27
C CYS A 37 19.14 14.91 -5.16
N ARG A 38 19.62 16.12 -5.48
CA ARG A 38 20.30 17.01 -4.51
C ARG A 38 19.37 17.65 -3.48
N CYS A 39 18.06 17.69 -3.75
CA CYS A 39 17.12 18.47 -2.95
C CYS A 39 16.86 17.87 -1.57
N MET A 40 16.64 16.56 -1.48
CA MET A 40 16.15 15.95 -0.23
C MET A 40 16.62 14.50 -0.05
N PRO A 41 17.30 14.17 1.06
CA PRO A 41 17.58 12.79 1.44
C PRO A 41 16.33 12.11 2.01
N ALA A 42 16.04 10.89 1.57
CA ALA A 42 14.87 10.13 2.01
C ALA A 42 15.20 8.65 2.18
N HIS A 43 14.58 7.99 3.15
CA HIS A 43 14.55 6.52 3.14
C HIS A 43 13.80 6.03 1.90
N ARG A 44 14.29 4.94 1.32
CA ARG A 44 13.73 4.36 0.08
C ARG A 44 12.22 4.05 0.20
N THR A 45 11.81 3.53 1.36
CA THR A 45 10.40 3.21 1.67
C THR A 45 9.54 4.45 1.91
N CYS A 46 10.08 5.48 2.58
CA CYS A 46 9.41 6.76 2.76
C CYS A 46 9.16 7.45 1.41
N LEU A 47 10.17 7.50 0.54
CA LEU A 47 10.04 8.05 -0.80
C LEU A 47 8.99 7.29 -1.61
N ALA A 48 9.02 5.95 -1.59
CA ALA A 48 8.04 5.14 -2.29
C ALA A 48 6.60 5.38 -1.81
N ARG A 49 6.39 5.54 -0.50
CA ARG A 49 5.08 5.89 0.05
C ARG A 49 4.63 7.27 -0.42
N TRP A 50 5.52 8.27 -0.41
CA TRP A 50 5.20 9.62 -0.88
C TRP A 50 4.88 9.65 -2.38
N GLN A 51 5.65 8.93 -3.20
CA GLN A 51 5.37 8.78 -4.64
C GLN A 51 4.02 8.10 -4.87
N LEU A 52 3.70 7.06 -4.09
CA LEU A 52 2.42 6.36 -4.17
C LEU A 52 1.24 7.26 -3.76
N GLN A 53 1.36 8.04 -2.68
CA GLN A 53 0.35 9.05 -2.32
C GLN A 53 0.17 10.14 -3.39
N SER A 54 1.19 10.31 -4.24
CA SER A 54 1.20 11.22 -5.37
C SER A 54 0.86 10.54 -6.70
N ALA A 55 0.35 9.30 -6.69
CA ALA A 55 0.04 8.55 -7.90
C ALA A 55 -0.85 9.35 -8.86
N GLY A 56 -0.48 9.35 -10.13
CA GLY A 56 -1.16 10.12 -11.18
C GLY A 56 -0.76 11.60 -11.25
N LYS A 57 0.10 12.09 -10.35
CA LYS A 57 0.69 13.43 -10.40
C LYS A 57 2.14 13.37 -10.87
N ALA A 58 2.72 14.53 -11.19
CA ALA A 58 4.13 14.63 -11.59
C ALA A 58 5.05 14.11 -10.47
N GLU A 59 4.69 14.37 -9.22
CA GLU A 59 5.39 13.95 -8.01
C GLU A 59 5.49 12.44 -7.83
N GLU A 60 4.66 11.63 -8.52
CA GLU A 60 4.87 10.17 -8.56
C GLU A 60 6.24 9.82 -9.15
N LYS A 61 6.70 10.61 -10.14
CA LYS A 61 7.85 10.27 -10.99
C LYS A 61 8.97 11.31 -10.97
N MET A 62 8.70 12.53 -10.53
CA MET A 62 9.64 13.64 -10.60
C MET A 62 9.73 14.37 -9.26
N CYS A 63 10.92 14.89 -8.95
CA CYS A 63 11.14 15.70 -7.76
C CYS A 63 10.35 17.01 -7.86
N ARG A 64 9.52 17.32 -6.86
CA ARG A 64 8.74 18.57 -6.81
C ARG A 64 9.58 19.84 -6.81
N PHE A 65 10.86 19.77 -6.41
CA PHE A 65 11.73 20.93 -6.26
C PHE A 65 12.61 21.18 -7.49
N CYS A 66 13.25 20.14 -8.01
CA CYS A 66 14.19 20.28 -9.14
C CYS A 66 13.73 19.61 -10.44
N GLY A 67 12.62 18.88 -10.42
CA GLY A 67 12.11 18.15 -11.60
C GLY A 67 12.93 16.92 -12.00
N ALA A 68 13.97 16.54 -11.26
CA ALA A 68 14.74 15.33 -11.56
C ALA A 68 13.86 14.06 -11.45
N ASP A 69 14.11 13.08 -12.32
CA ASP A 69 13.43 11.79 -12.26
C ASP A 69 13.70 11.07 -10.93
N LEU A 70 12.64 10.55 -10.34
CA LEU A 70 12.68 9.75 -9.13
C LEU A 70 12.72 8.26 -9.50
N PRO A 71 13.34 7.41 -8.66
CA PRO A 71 13.32 5.97 -8.88
C PRO A 71 11.89 5.41 -8.85
N ASP A 72 11.64 4.32 -9.57
CA ASP A 72 10.32 3.65 -9.51
C ASP A 72 10.07 3.07 -8.12
N TRP A 73 9.03 3.60 -7.47
CA TRP A 73 8.62 3.23 -6.11
C TRP A 73 8.24 1.75 -6.00
N ARG A 74 7.78 1.13 -7.09
CA ARG A 74 7.36 -0.29 -7.13
C ARG A 74 8.52 -1.23 -6.78
N GLY A 75 9.76 -0.80 -7.03
CA GLY A 75 10.97 -1.55 -6.70
C GLY A 75 11.17 -1.76 -5.19
N CYS A 76 10.53 -0.98 -4.32
CA CYS A 76 10.57 -1.19 -2.87
C CYS A 76 9.82 -2.44 -2.41
N TRP A 77 8.93 -2.95 -3.26
CA TRP A 77 8.05 -4.08 -2.97
C TRP A 77 8.19 -5.20 -3.99
N SER A 78 9.29 -5.21 -4.75
CA SER A 78 9.53 -6.21 -5.80
C SER A 78 9.70 -7.62 -5.26
N THR A 79 10.21 -7.77 -4.03
CA THR A 79 10.44 -9.06 -3.36
C THR A 79 9.17 -9.66 -2.75
N LEU A 80 8.09 -8.89 -2.69
CA LEU A 80 6.82 -9.35 -2.14
C LEU A 80 6.06 -10.19 -3.17
N PRO A 81 5.29 -11.20 -2.70
CA PRO A 81 4.47 -12.02 -3.58
C PRO A 81 3.46 -11.15 -4.33
N LYS A 82 3.32 -11.40 -5.64
CA LYS A 82 2.30 -10.79 -6.48
C LYS A 82 1.40 -11.89 -7.04
N ALA A 83 0.12 -11.58 -7.16
CA ALA A 83 -0.88 -12.44 -7.79
C ALA A 83 -1.87 -11.60 -8.59
N ASP A 84 -2.77 -12.28 -9.32
CA ASP A 84 -3.82 -11.62 -10.10
C ASP A 84 -4.67 -10.70 -9.20
N PRO A 85 -4.68 -9.39 -9.47
CA PRO A 85 -5.32 -8.43 -8.59
C PRO A 85 -6.84 -8.48 -8.75
N VAL A 86 -7.52 -8.52 -7.60
CA VAL A 86 -8.97 -8.40 -7.48
C VAL A 86 -9.26 -7.22 -6.55
N MET A 87 -10.12 -6.31 -6.99
CA MET A 87 -10.60 -5.17 -6.22
C MET A 87 -12.05 -5.40 -5.79
N THR A 88 -12.39 -4.94 -4.58
CA THR A 88 -13.78 -4.83 -4.15
C THR A 88 -14.26 -3.43 -4.50
N VAL A 89 -15.28 -3.33 -5.34
CA VAL A 89 -15.90 -2.05 -5.72
C VAL A 89 -17.21 -1.88 -4.95
N ALA A 90 -17.41 -0.74 -4.31
CA ALA A 90 -18.58 -0.45 -3.50
C ALA A 90 -19.29 0.85 -3.95
N HIS A 91 -20.62 0.79 -4.10
CA HIS A 91 -21.49 1.92 -4.42
C HIS A 91 -22.91 1.62 -3.93
N ASP A 92 -23.61 2.60 -3.34
CA ASP A 92 -24.99 2.44 -2.84
C ASP A 92 -25.25 1.19 -1.97
N GLY A 93 -24.25 0.81 -1.15
CA GLY A 93 -24.32 -0.36 -0.28
C GLY A 93 -24.17 -1.71 -1.00
N GLN A 94 -24.02 -1.71 -2.32
CA GLN A 94 -23.67 -2.88 -3.12
C GLN A 94 -22.14 -3.03 -3.19
N THR A 95 -21.66 -4.27 -3.16
CA THR A 95 -20.23 -4.58 -3.28
C THR A 95 -20.00 -5.69 -4.30
N HIS A 96 -19.04 -5.49 -5.20
CA HIS A 96 -18.71 -6.41 -6.28
C HIS A 96 -17.20 -6.66 -6.32
N GLN A 97 -16.79 -7.89 -6.62
CA GLN A 97 -15.39 -8.22 -6.85
C GLN A 97 -15.07 -8.19 -8.33
N VAL A 98 -14.06 -7.41 -8.71
CA VAL A 98 -13.66 -7.22 -10.10
C VAL A 98 -12.19 -7.57 -10.24
N VAL A 99 -11.88 -8.46 -11.20
CA VAL A 99 -10.51 -8.73 -11.60
C VAL A 99 -10.02 -7.54 -12.41
N VAL A 100 -8.87 -6.99 -12.03
CA VAL A 100 -8.31 -5.79 -12.67
C VAL A 100 -6.99 -6.10 -13.35
N ARG A 101 -6.61 -5.28 -14.33
CA ARG A 101 -5.32 -5.36 -15.02
C ARG A 101 -4.72 -3.96 -15.11
N PRO A 102 -3.39 -3.82 -15.05
CA PRO A 102 -2.76 -2.51 -15.21
C PRO A 102 -2.85 -2.04 -16.67
N GLY A 103 -2.59 -0.75 -16.88
CA GLY A 103 -2.49 -0.12 -18.20
C GLY A 103 -3.83 0.36 -18.76
N LEU A 104 -3.77 0.99 -19.93
CA LEU A 104 -4.90 1.67 -20.56
C LEU A 104 -6.06 0.70 -20.86
N GLU A 105 -5.77 -0.48 -21.38
CA GLU A 105 -6.79 -1.50 -21.68
C GLU A 105 -7.45 -2.02 -20.40
N GLY A 106 -6.66 -2.27 -19.35
CA GLY A 106 -7.16 -2.72 -18.05
C GLY A 106 -8.05 -1.68 -17.39
N ARG A 107 -7.68 -0.40 -17.48
CA ARG A 107 -8.50 0.74 -17.02
C ARG A 107 -9.81 0.83 -17.80
N ALA A 108 -9.77 0.77 -19.14
CA ALA A 108 -10.97 0.85 -19.97
C ALA A 108 -11.91 -0.34 -19.73
N ALA A 109 -11.36 -1.54 -19.51
CA ALA A 109 -12.15 -2.70 -19.13
C ALA A 109 -12.80 -2.51 -17.75
N PHE A 110 -12.04 -2.01 -16.76
CA PHE A 110 -12.56 -1.74 -15.42
C PHE A 110 -13.67 -0.70 -15.43
N GLU A 111 -13.52 0.39 -16.18
CA GLU A 111 -14.56 1.42 -16.32
C GLU A 111 -15.85 0.86 -16.89
N ARG A 112 -15.75 0.08 -17.98
CA ARG A 112 -16.92 -0.58 -18.58
C ARG A 112 -17.62 -1.50 -17.58
N THR A 113 -16.86 -2.31 -16.86
CA THR A 113 -17.39 -3.23 -15.86
C THR A 113 -18.09 -2.49 -14.72
N ILE A 114 -17.53 -1.38 -14.23
CA ILE A 114 -18.18 -0.57 -13.19
C ILE A 114 -19.50 0.01 -13.69
N ARG A 115 -19.51 0.61 -14.88
CA ARG A 115 -20.74 1.19 -15.45
C ARG A 115 -21.83 0.13 -15.64
N GLU A 116 -21.46 -1.05 -16.12
CA GLU A 116 -22.38 -2.17 -16.29
C GLU A 116 -22.94 -2.69 -14.96
N ILE A 117 -22.09 -2.90 -13.96
CA ILE A 117 -22.49 -3.43 -12.65
C ILE A 117 -23.46 -2.50 -11.93
N PHE A 118 -23.21 -1.19 -11.97
CA PHE A 118 -24.01 -0.21 -11.24
C PHE A 118 -25.07 0.48 -12.13
N GLY A 119 -25.22 0.06 -13.38
CA GLY A 119 -26.21 0.62 -14.31
C GLY A 119 -26.00 2.11 -14.63
N LEU A 120 -24.74 2.57 -14.65
CA LEU A 120 -24.40 3.96 -14.90
C LEU A 120 -24.45 4.27 -16.41
N SER A 121 -25.00 5.43 -16.74
CA SER A 121 -25.04 5.95 -18.11
C SER A 121 -23.64 6.40 -18.57
N GLU A 122 -23.43 6.57 -19.88
CA GLU A 122 -22.17 7.14 -20.41
C GLU A 122 -21.93 8.59 -19.96
N ASN A 123 -23.00 9.32 -19.64
CA ASN A 123 -22.93 10.72 -19.19
C ASN A 123 -22.64 10.84 -17.70
N ASP A 124 -22.73 9.74 -16.94
CA ASP A 124 -22.49 9.77 -15.50
C ASP A 124 -20.99 9.96 -15.24
N THR A 125 -20.66 10.94 -14.40
CA THR A 125 -19.30 11.18 -13.92
C THR A 125 -18.95 10.17 -12.86
N VAL A 126 -17.98 9.30 -13.13
CA VAL A 126 -17.54 8.27 -12.20
C VAL A 126 -16.33 8.78 -11.42
N SER A 127 -16.47 8.95 -10.10
CA SER A 127 -15.36 9.27 -9.19
C SER A 127 -14.92 8.01 -8.44
N LEU A 128 -13.62 7.76 -8.35
CA LEU A 128 -13.05 6.58 -7.70
C LEU A 128 -12.13 6.96 -6.54
N THR A 129 -12.28 6.25 -5.43
CA THR A 129 -11.35 6.30 -4.29
C THR A 129 -10.87 4.90 -3.95
N PHE A 130 -9.58 4.63 -4.05
CA PHE A 130 -8.96 3.35 -3.72
C PHE A 130 -8.34 3.39 -2.32
N GLY A 131 -8.87 2.61 -1.38
CA GLY A 131 -8.18 2.30 -0.14
C GLY A 131 -7.21 1.16 -0.38
N CYS A 132 -5.92 1.34 -0.09
CA CYS A 132 -4.88 0.34 -0.33
C CYS A 132 -4.13 0.04 0.97
N ALA A 133 -4.02 -1.23 1.36
CA ALA A 133 -3.18 -1.64 2.48
C ALA A 133 -1.74 -1.81 1.99
N LEU A 134 -0.81 -1.02 2.54
CA LEU A 134 0.60 -1.22 2.23
C LEU A 134 1.20 -2.36 3.05
N PRO A 135 1.99 -3.23 2.41
CA PRO A 135 2.69 -4.29 3.12
C PRO A 135 3.65 -3.67 4.14
N GLN A 136 3.72 -4.31 5.31
CA GLN A 136 4.71 -3.96 6.32
C GLN A 136 6.10 -4.26 5.74
N GLY A 137 6.84 -3.22 5.39
CA GLY A 137 8.26 -3.35 5.11
C GLY A 137 9.00 -3.60 6.41
N VAL A 138 10.01 -4.46 6.37
CA VAL A 138 10.90 -4.75 7.52
C VAL A 138 11.60 -3.47 8.02
N ASP A 139 11.63 -2.43 7.18
CA ASP A 139 12.35 -1.17 7.43
C ASP A 139 11.41 -0.03 7.84
N THR A 140 10.10 -0.22 7.73
CA THR A 140 9.10 0.73 8.22
C THR A 140 8.69 0.26 9.60
N GLY A 141 9.30 0.79 10.66
CA GLY A 141 8.85 0.59 12.04
C GLY A 141 7.41 1.06 12.32
N ALA A 142 6.70 1.53 11.30
CA ALA A 142 5.28 1.84 11.31
C ALA A 142 4.47 0.63 10.81
N ALA A 143 3.52 0.20 11.64
CA ALA A 143 2.48 -0.77 11.26
C ALA A 143 1.88 -0.43 9.89
N GLY A 144 1.58 -1.48 9.10
CA GLY A 144 1.05 -1.41 7.74
C GLY A 144 0.04 -0.28 7.62
N SER A 145 0.45 0.79 6.93
CA SER A 145 -0.33 2.01 6.82
C SER A 145 -1.26 1.89 5.61
N ASP A 146 -2.53 2.17 5.82
CA ASP A 146 -3.46 2.32 4.71
C ASP A 146 -3.14 3.62 3.94
N VAL A 147 -3.20 3.56 2.62
CA VAL A 147 -3.10 4.72 1.73
C VAL A 147 -4.39 4.85 0.93
N THR A 148 -4.91 6.07 0.86
CA THR A 148 -6.07 6.38 0.02
C THR A 148 -5.58 7.06 -1.23
N LEU A 149 -5.89 6.45 -2.38
CA LEU A 149 -5.63 7.00 -3.70
C LEU A 149 -6.96 7.45 -4.29
N SER A 150 -6.97 8.51 -5.08
CA SER A 150 -8.20 9.04 -5.67
C SER A 150 -8.01 9.27 -7.16
N GLY A 151 -9.10 9.19 -7.90
CA GLY A 151 -9.11 9.50 -9.32
C GLY A 151 -8.57 8.36 -10.18
N TRP A 152 -8.98 8.39 -11.43
CA TRP A 152 -8.64 7.37 -12.43
C TRP A 152 -7.13 7.31 -12.73
N GLU A 153 -6.42 8.41 -12.54
CA GLU A 153 -4.98 8.54 -12.69
C GLU A 153 -4.20 7.64 -11.71
N SER A 154 -4.80 7.28 -10.58
CA SER A 154 -4.19 6.42 -9.58
C SER A 154 -4.46 4.92 -9.80
N PHE A 155 -5.21 4.57 -10.85
CA PHE A 155 -5.67 3.20 -11.11
C PHE A 155 -4.51 2.19 -11.14
N ASP A 156 -3.44 2.43 -11.90
CA ASP A 156 -2.32 1.50 -12.01
C ASP A 156 -1.59 1.31 -10.67
N ALA A 157 -1.52 2.35 -9.85
CA ALA A 157 -0.95 2.28 -8.52
C ALA A 157 -1.83 1.44 -7.58
N ALA A 158 -3.16 1.59 -7.67
CA ALA A 158 -4.11 0.77 -6.94
C ALA A 158 -4.06 -0.71 -7.39
N VAL A 159 -3.95 -0.98 -8.69
CA VAL A 159 -3.80 -2.36 -9.23
C VAL A 159 -2.53 -3.01 -8.70
N PHE A 160 -1.43 -2.27 -8.64
CA PHE A 160 -0.19 -2.76 -8.04
C PHE A 160 -0.39 -3.12 -6.55
N CYS A 161 -1.03 -2.25 -5.76
CA CYS A 161 -1.34 -2.54 -4.35
C CYS A 161 -2.25 -3.76 -4.19
N ALA A 162 -3.24 -3.91 -5.07
CA ALA A 162 -4.13 -5.08 -5.11
C ALA A 162 -3.36 -6.36 -5.42
N SER A 163 -2.35 -6.30 -6.29
CA SER A 163 -1.52 -7.46 -6.66
C SER A 163 -0.67 -7.97 -5.49
N LEU A 164 -0.10 -7.02 -4.71
CA LEU A 164 0.64 -7.33 -3.48
C LEU A 164 -0.28 -7.94 -2.41
N SER A 165 -1.44 -7.32 -2.21
CA SER A 165 -2.45 -7.80 -1.27
C SER A 165 -2.93 -9.22 -1.64
N ALA A 166 -3.14 -9.48 -2.92
CA ALA A 166 -3.53 -10.79 -3.42
C ALA A 166 -2.44 -11.85 -3.17
N GLY A 167 -1.19 -11.54 -3.49
CA GLY A 167 -0.06 -12.46 -3.25
C GLY A 167 0.11 -12.80 -1.77
N GLN A 168 -0.02 -11.81 -0.88
CA GLN A 168 0.05 -12.05 0.57
C GLN A 168 -1.12 -12.91 1.08
N ARG A 169 -2.34 -12.69 0.59
CA ARG A 169 -3.50 -13.53 0.93
C ARG A 169 -3.29 -14.98 0.51
N GLN A 170 -2.75 -15.21 -0.69
CA GLN A 170 -2.44 -16.56 -1.16
C GLN A 170 -1.40 -17.24 -0.27
N MET A 171 -0.33 -16.55 0.11
CA MET A 171 0.67 -17.10 1.04
C MET A 171 0.07 -17.44 2.40
N ARG A 172 -0.75 -16.55 2.98
CA ARG A 172 -1.41 -16.81 4.27
C ARG A 172 -2.38 -17.99 4.18
N LYS A 173 -3.13 -18.09 3.08
CA LYS A 173 -4.02 -19.23 2.84
C LYS A 173 -3.23 -20.53 2.72
N ALA A 174 -2.12 -20.54 1.98
CA ALA A 174 -1.26 -21.71 1.84
C ALA A 174 -0.64 -22.13 3.18
N ALA A 175 -0.15 -21.18 3.99
CA ALA A 175 0.38 -21.45 5.32
C ALA A 175 -0.68 -21.98 6.28
N ALA A 176 -1.90 -21.41 6.24
CA ALA A 176 -3.02 -21.89 7.04
C ALA A 176 -3.47 -23.30 6.63
N MET A 177 -3.46 -23.62 5.33
CA MET A 177 -3.76 -24.96 4.83
C MET A 177 -2.68 -25.97 5.24
N ALA A 178 -1.39 -25.60 5.18
CA ALA A 178 -0.29 -26.45 5.63
C ALA A 178 -0.30 -26.68 7.15
N ALA A 179 -0.74 -25.69 7.95
CA ALA A 179 -0.91 -25.84 9.39
C ALA A 179 -2.18 -26.61 9.78
N ALA A 180 -3.15 -26.74 8.86
CA ALA A 180 -4.40 -27.45 9.07
C ALA A 180 -4.35 -28.92 8.62
N ASP A 181 -3.22 -29.41 8.11
CA ASP A 181 -3.01 -30.82 7.77
C ASP A 181 -2.78 -31.61 9.07
N PRO A 182 -3.76 -32.41 9.55
CA PRO A 182 -3.59 -33.15 10.78
C PRO A 182 -2.73 -34.38 10.49
N ALA A 183 -1.71 -34.62 11.32
CA ALA A 183 -1.07 -35.93 11.42
C ALA A 183 -2.15 -37.03 11.52
N PRO A 184 -1.96 -38.22 10.90
CA PRO A 184 -2.99 -39.24 10.86
C PRO A 184 -3.34 -39.68 12.29
N VAL A 185 -4.54 -39.32 12.74
CA VAL A 185 -5.11 -39.75 14.02
C VAL A 185 -5.54 -41.21 13.88
N VAL A 186 -4.73 -42.10 14.45
CA VAL A 186 -5.09 -43.52 14.62
C VAL A 186 -6.10 -43.63 15.76
N GLY A 187 -7.36 -43.86 15.42
CA GLY A 187 -8.31 -44.67 16.21
C GLY A 187 -9.11 -43.98 17.34
N GLY A 188 -10.43 -44.04 17.21
CA GLY A 188 -11.36 -44.12 18.35
C GLY A 188 -12.50 -43.11 18.37
N ALA A 189 -13.72 -43.55 18.06
CA ALA A 189 -15.00 -42.84 18.24
C ALA A 189 -15.92 -43.70 19.14
N PRO A 190 -17.13 -43.28 19.58
CA PRO A 190 -17.66 -41.93 19.84
C PRO A 190 -18.40 -41.81 21.21
N ALA A 191 -18.85 -40.62 21.62
CA ALA A 191 -19.97 -40.43 22.55
C ALA A 191 -20.61 -39.02 22.43
N SER A 192 -21.91 -38.94 22.78
CA SER A 192 -22.94 -38.01 22.29
C SER A 192 -23.21 -36.72 23.10
N ALA A 193 -23.65 -35.66 22.38
CA ALA A 193 -24.72 -34.65 22.68
C ALA A 193 -24.61 -33.65 23.88
N PRO A 194 -25.44 -32.56 23.99
CA PRO A 194 -26.02 -31.64 23.00
C PRO A 194 -25.90 -30.11 23.35
N LEU A 195 -26.25 -29.28 22.35
CA LEU A 195 -26.85 -27.91 22.36
C LEU A 195 -26.34 -26.81 23.34
N ARG A 196 -25.78 -25.74 22.77
CA ARG A 196 -26.00 -24.36 23.26
C ARG A 196 -25.79 -23.31 22.15
N ARG A 197 -26.86 -22.57 21.84
CA ARG A 197 -26.83 -21.27 21.12
C ARG A 197 -26.24 -20.20 22.04
N PRO A 198 -25.57 -19.18 21.47
CA PRO A 198 -25.97 -17.82 21.77
C PRO A 198 -26.15 -16.95 20.52
N ALA A 199 -26.79 -15.83 20.80
CA ALA A 199 -27.40 -14.88 19.89
C ALA A 199 -26.42 -14.09 19.02
N ALA A 200 -26.98 -13.57 17.92
CA ALA A 200 -26.40 -12.55 17.06
C ALA A 200 -26.03 -11.29 17.86
N SER A 201 -24.82 -10.78 17.62
CA SER A 201 -24.42 -9.40 17.94
C SER A 201 -23.16 -9.04 17.15
N GLY A 202 -23.30 -8.13 16.19
CA GLY A 202 -22.21 -7.29 15.68
C GLY A 202 -21.16 -7.96 14.81
N LEU A 203 -21.51 -8.31 13.56
CA LEU A 203 -20.52 -8.61 12.52
C LEU A 203 -19.87 -7.32 12.00
N ARG A 204 -19.11 -6.62 12.85
CA ARG A 204 -17.93 -5.86 12.40
C ARG A 204 -16.71 -6.76 12.63
N ARG A 205 -16.67 -7.89 11.92
CA ARG A 205 -15.51 -8.79 11.91
C ARG A 205 -14.92 -8.78 10.51
N ALA A 206 -13.84 -8.02 10.38
CA ALA A 206 -12.64 -8.39 9.65
C ALA A 206 -12.88 -9.15 8.33
N LEU A 207 -13.50 -8.50 7.35
CA LEU A 207 -13.13 -8.77 5.96
C LEU A 207 -11.69 -8.26 5.83
N GLY A 208 -10.75 -9.18 5.59
CA GLY A 208 -9.35 -8.85 5.40
C GLY A 208 -9.22 -7.73 4.37
N ARG A 209 -8.75 -6.57 4.84
CA ARG A 209 -8.70 -5.28 4.13
C ARG A 209 -8.15 -5.47 2.72
N CYS A 210 -9.06 -5.51 1.76
CA CYS A 210 -8.72 -5.57 0.34
C CYS A 210 -8.49 -4.15 -0.15
N CYS A 211 -7.93 -4.02 -1.35
CA CYS A 211 -7.95 -2.72 -1.99
C CYS A 211 -9.41 -2.44 -2.37
N ASP A 212 -10.01 -1.43 -1.73
CA ASP A 212 -11.43 -1.11 -1.87
C ASP A 212 -11.55 0.12 -2.76
N ALA A 213 -12.27 0.01 -3.88
CA ALA A 213 -12.65 1.13 -4.71
C ALA A 213 -14.06 1.60 -4.29
N ILE A 214 -14.16 2.82 -3.79
CA ILE A 214 -15.43 3.46 -3.45
C ILE A 214 -15.78 4.43 -4.57
N LEU A 215 -16.98 4.26 -5.12
CA LEU A 215 -17.58 5.23 -6.03
C LEU A 215 -18.18 6.37 -5.21
N GLY A 216 -17.84 7.61 -5.58
CA GLY A 216 -18.34 8.83 -4.95
C GLY A 216 -19.09 9.72 -5.92
#